data_AF-A0A1I1F9R2-F1
#
_entry.id   AF-A0A1I1F9R2-F1
#
_cell.length_a   1.000
_cell.length_b   1.000
_cell.length_c   1.000
_cell.angle_alpha   90.00
_cell.angle_beta   90.00
_cell.angle_gamma   90.00
#
_symmetry.space_group_name_H-M   'P 1'
#
loop_
_entity.id
_entity.type
_entity.pdbx_description
1 polymer ?
#
loop_
_entity_poly.entity_id
_entity_poly.type
_entity_poly.pdbx_seq_one_letter_code
_entity_poly.pdbx_strand_id
1 'polypeptide(L)'
;MIAYAELGAETITDRFPELREQTEAETVDGEFLPHVVFGNVFNRLTAELLMRDGYLSDETLHRIFDMYEEFAAEGDEEVQNLVQVTLLEPLWDDKTIYDRAEKLLGEHTRELWNCIGSYLREPS
;
A
#
# COMPACT_ATOMS: atom_id res chain seq x y z
N MET A 1 7.31 -3.06 16.50
CA MET A 1 8.14 -3.36 15.33
C MET A 1 7.48 -4.50 14.59
N ILE A 2 7.02 -4.24 13.37
CA ILE A 2 6.37 -5.23 12.50
C ILE A 2 7.49 -5.90 11.70
N ALA A 3 7.68 -7.20 11.89
CA ALA A 3 8.72 -7.93 11.18
C ALA A 3 8.20 -8.47 9.84
N TYR A 4 8.97 -8.33 8.76
CA TYR A 4 8.55 -8.80 7.44
C TYR A 4 8.25 -10.29 7.41
N ALA A 5 9.04 -11.07 8.15
CA ALA A 5 8.87 -12.53 8.28
C ALA A 5 7.59 -12.94 9.03
N GLU A 6 6.91 -12.00 9.69
CA GLU A 6 5.65 -12.23 10.41
C GLU A 6 4.42 -11.75 9.59
N LEU A 7 4.62 -11.20 8.39
CA LEU A 7 3.50 -10.83 7.53
C LEU A 7 2.81 -12.08 6.98
N GLY A 8 1.49 -12.09 7.06
CA GLY A 8 0.64 -13.20 6.64
C GLY A 8 -0.71 -12.74 6.12
N ALA A 9 -1.55 -13.70 5.70
CA ALA A 9 -2.90 -13.42 5.22
C ALA A 9 -3.77 -12.75 6.30
N GLU A 10 -3.56 -13.09 7.57
CA GLU A 10 -4.19 -12.45 8.72
C GLU A 10 -3.86 -10.96 8.82
N THR A 11 -2.65 -10.55 8.40
CA THR A 11 -2.25 -9.14 8.42
C THR A 11 -3.22 -8.28 7.59
N ILE A 12 -3.67 -8.83 6.46
CA ILE A 12 -4.67 -8.20 5.58
C ILE A 12 -6.07 -8.46 6.11
N THR A 13 -6.43 -9.73 6.37
CA THR A 13 -7.84 -10.11 6.60
C THR A 13 -8.39 -9.72 7.97
N ASP A 14 -7.55 -9.43 8.95
CA ASP A 14 -7.99 -8.84 10.22
C ASP A 14 -8.26 -7.34 10.08
N ARG A 15 -7.51 -6.65 9.22
CA ARG A 15 -7.67 -5.22 8.93
C ARG A 15 -8.76 -4.96 7.90
N PHE A 16 -8.89 -5.83 6.89
CA PHE A 16 -9.81 -5.77 5.76
C PHE A 16 -10.51 -7.12 5.58
N PRO A 17 -11.48 -7.47 6.46
CA PRO A 17 -12.22 -8.72 6.35
C PRO A 17 -12.88 -8.92 4.98
N GLU A 18 -13.26 -7.82 4.32
CA GLU A 18 -13.84 -7.79 2.97
C GLU A 18 -12.87 -8.25 1.86
N LEU A 19 -11.56 -8.29 2.11
CA LEU A 19 -10.53 -8.71 1.14
C LEU A 19 -10.10 -10.17 1.33
N ARG A 20 -10.78 -10.94 2.19
CA ARG A 20 -10.41 -12.33 2.50
C ARG A 20 -10.32 -13.22 1.26
N GLU A 21 -11.36 -13.25 0.44
CA GLU A 21 -11.38 -14.10 -0.75
C GLU A 21 -10.25 -13.74 -1.74
N GLN A 22 -9.98 -12.45 -1.91
CA GLN A 22 -8.89 -11.99 -2.78
C GLN A 22 -7.52 -12.36 -2.20
N THR A 23 -7.33 -12.18 -0.89
CA THR A 23 -6.06 -12.52 -0.21
C THR A 23 -5.77 -14.02 -0.29
N GLU A 24 -6.77 -14.86 -0.08
CA GLU A 24 -6.65 -16.31 -0.20
C GLU A 24 -6.35 -16.73 -1.65
N ALA A 25 -6.96 -16.09 -2.65
CA ALA A 25 -6.71 -16.38 -4.06
C ALA A 25 -5.27 -16.05 -4.50
N GLU A 26 -4.65 -15.01 -3.91
CA GLU A 26 -3.27 -14.61 -4.20
C GLU A 26 -2.22 -15.41 -3.42
N THR A 27 -2.65 -16.18 -2.41
CA THR A 27 -1.77 -17.06 -1.63
C THR A 27 -1.56 -18.38 -2.37
N VAL A 28 -0.47 -18.52 -3.11
CA VAL A 28 -0.19 -19.69 -3.96
C VAL A 28 0.31 -20.86 -3.11
N ASP A 29 -0.30 -22.05 -3.26
CA ASP A 29 0.08 -23.29 -2.57
C ASP A 29 0.22 -23.15 -1.03
N GLY A 30 -0.49 -22.19 -0.43
CA GLY A 30 -0.45 -21.89 1.01
C GLY A 30 0.75 -21.03 1.44
N GLU A 31 1.56 -20.55 0.51
CA GLU A 31 2.67 -19.64 0.79
C GLU A 31 2.24 -18.18 0.60
N PHE A 32 2.42 -17.38 1.66
CA PHE A 32 2.17 -15.95 1.63
C PHE A 32 3.47 -15.22 1.27
N LEU A 33 3.54 -14.68 0.05
CA LEU A 33 4.67 -13.88 -0.42
C LEU A 33 4.30 -12.39 -0.32
N PRO A 34 4.81 -11.62 0.66
CA PRO A 34 4.26 -10.31 0.99
C PRO A 34 4.22 -9.34 -0.20
N HIS A 35 5.32 -9.16 -0.94
CA HIS A 35 5.31 -8.29 -2.13
C HIS A 35 4.28 -8.70 -3.19
N VAL A 36 4.07 -9.99 -3.41
CA VAL A 36 3.12 -10.48 -4.41
C VAL A 36 1.69 -10.26 -3.92
N VAL A 37 1.39 -10.73 -2.71
CA VAL A 37 0.03 -10.70 -2.18
C VAL A 37 -0.43 -9.27 -1.92
N PHE A 38 0.38 -8.45 -1.24
CA PHE A 38 0.04 -7.05 -1.02
C PHE A 38 -0.10 -6.28 -2.33
N GLY A 39 0.80 -6.49 -3.29
CA GLY A 39 0.71 -5.85 -4.61
C GLY A 39 -0.58 -6.21 -5.36
N ASN A 40 -0.90 -7.50 -5.44
CA ASN A 40 -2.08 -7.97 -6.17
C ASN A 40 -3.40 -7.59 -5.47
N VAL A 41 -3.42 -7.56 -4.14
CA VAL A 41 -4.59 -7.16 -3.36
C VAL A 41 -4.82 -5.65 -3.44
N PHE A 42 -3.79 -4.84 -3.18
CA PHE A 42 -3.98 -3.41 -2.92
C PHE A 42 -3.70 -2.49 -4.09
N ASN A 43 -2.80 -2.79 -5.03
CA ASN A 43 -2.37 -1.78 -6.02
C ASN A 43 -3.54 -1.34 -6.90
N ARG A 44 -4.27 -2.30 -7.46
CA ARG A 44 -5.45 -2.02 -8.28
C ARG A 44 -6.56 -1.37 -7.46
N LEU A 45 -6.84 -1.88 -6.26
CA LEU A 45 -7.88 -1.35 -5.38
C LEU A 45 -7.61 0.12 -5.01
N THR A 46 -6.39 0.43 -4.58
CA THR A 46 -5.96 1.77 -4.17
C THR A 46 -6.06 2.74 -5.35
N ALA A 47 -5.59 2.35 -6.53
CA ALA A 47 -5.70 3.15 -7.75
C ALA A 47 -7.17 3.43 -8.12
N GLU A 48 -8.03 2.41 -8.08
CA GLU A 48 -9.46 2.56 -8.36
C GLU A 48 -10.15 3.49 -7.35
N LEU A 49 -9.83 3.39 -6.06
CA LEU A 49 -10.36 4.26 -5.01
C LEU A 49 -9.88 5.71 -5.18
N LEU A 50 -8.59 5.91 -5.47
CA LEU A 50 -8.02 7.23 -5.72
C LEU A 50 -8.67 7.90 -6.93
N MET A 51 -9.10 7.15 -7.95
CA MET A 51 -9.76 7.70 -9.14
C MET A 51 -11.22 8.07 -8.93
N ARG A 52 -11.88 7.63 -7.86
CA ARG A 52 -13.30 7.95 -7.59
C ARG A 52 -13.49 9.42 -7.21
N ASP A 53 -14.66 9.95 -7.53
CA ASP A 53 -15.11 11.21 -6.95
C ASP A 53 -15.32 11.03 -5.44
N GLY A 54 -14.87 12.00 -4.65
CA GLY A 54 -14.96 11.91 -3.19
C GLY A 54 -13.93 11.00 -2.52
N TYR A 55 -12.82 10.64 -3.19
CA TYR A 55 -11.75 9.80 -2.63
C TYR A 55 -11.26 10.27 -1.25
N LEU A 56 -11.22 11.59 -0.99
CA LEU A 56 -10.82 12.15 0.31
C LEU A 56 -11.74 11.76 1.48
N SER A 57 -12.94 11.27 1.23
CA SER A 57 -13.87 10.80 2.26
C SER A 57 -14.10 9.29 2.22
N ASP A 58 -13.36 8.55 1.39
CA ASP A 58 -13.51 7.09 1.28
C ASP A 58 -12.84 6.38 2.47
N GLU A 59 -13.64 5.74 3.31
CA GLU A 59 -13.18 5.09 4.56
C GLU A 59 -12.21 3.93 4.29
N THR A 60 -12.39 3.18 3.20
CA THR A 60 -11.50 2.08 2.84
C THR A 60 -10.15 2.62 2.39
N LEU A 61 -10.15 3.70 1.61
CA LEU A 61 -8.91 4.34 1.17
C LEU A 61 -8.10 4.88 2.35
N HIS A 62 -8.76 5.51 3.33
CA HIS A 62 -8.09 5.96 4.57
C HIS A 62 -7.50 4.78 5.34
N ARG A 63 -8.25 3.69 5.53
CA ARG A 63 -7.72 2.47 6.18
C ARG A 63 -6.50 1.90 5.47
N ILE A 64 -6.46 1.97 4.13
CA ILE A 64 -5.29 1.54 3.34
C ILE A 64 -4.08 2.43 3.65
N PHE A 65 -4.24 3.75 3.59
CA PHE A 65 -3.14 4.67 3.87
C PHE A 65 -2.70 4.65 5.34
N ASP A 66 -3.62 4.41 6.28
CA ASP A 66 -3.30 4.20 7.70
C ASP A 66 -2.43 2.95 7.90
N MET A 67 -2.74 1.85 7.20
CA MET A 67 -1.89 0.65 7.21
C MET A 67 -0.52 0.92 6.61
N TYR A 68 -0.44 1.66 5.50
CA TYR A 68 0.84 2.02 4.88
C TYR A 68 1.69 2.86 5.83
N GLU A 69 1.07 3.82 6.53
CA GLU A 69 1.74 4.65 7.53
C GLU A 69 2.23 3.84 8.74
N GLU A 70 1.39 2.94 9.28
CA GLU A 70 1.77 2.01 10.36
C GLU A 70 3.01 1.18 9.95
N PHE A 71 2.99 0.63 8.74
CA PHE A 71 4.08 -0.20 8.22
C PHE A 71 5.35 0.61 7.96
N ALA A 72 5.23 1.83 7.45
CA ALA A 72 6.37 2.73 7.27
C ALA A 72 6.98 3.16 8.61
N ALA A 73 6.16 3.39 9.63
CA ALA A 73 6.59 3.86 10.94
C ALA A 73 7.19 2.76 11.82
N GLU A 74 6.55 1.58 11.83
CA GLU A 74 6.84 0.51 12.78
C GLU A 74 7.45 -0.74 12.14
N GLY A 75 7.48 -0.83 10.81
CA GLY A 75 8.09 -1.94 10.09
C GLY A 75 9.61 -2.00 10.23
N ASP A 76 10.16 -3.21 10.12
CA ASP A 76 11.58 -3.38 9.81
C ASP A 76 11.90 -2.89 8.38
N GLU A 77 13.18 -2.89 8.01
CA GLU A 77 13.65 -2.36 6.71
C GLU A 77 12.94 -3.05 5.51
N GLU A 78 12.60 -4.33 5.62
CA GLU A 78 11.94 -5.08 4.54
C GLU A 78 10.43 -4.74 4.47
N VAL A 79 9.76 -4.51 5.60
CA VAL A 79 8.38 -3.98 5.62
C VAL A 79 8.33 -2.57 5.05
N GLN A 80 9.27 -1.70 5.41
CA GLN A 80 9.37 -0.36 4.84
C GLN A 80 9.64 -0.42 3.33
N ASN A 81 10.49 -1.35 2.89
CA ASN A 81 10.72 -1.60 1.47
C ASN A 81 9.44 -2.03 0.75
N LEU A 82 8.67 -2.97 1.32
CA LEU A 82 7.35 -3.38 0.82
C LEU A 82 6.43 -2.16 0.60
N VAL A 83 6.32 -1.28 1.59
CA VAL A 83 5.50 -0.06 1.44
C VAL A 83 6.03 0.82 0.31
N GLN A 84 7.34 1.07 0.28
CA GLN A 84 7.94 1.94 -0.73
C GLN A 84 7.76 1.40 -2.15
N VAL A 85 8.32 0.22 -2.45
CA VAL A 85 8.46 -0.25 -3.84
C VAL A 85 7.23 -0.98 -4.36
N THR A 86 6.41 -1.55 -3.48
CA THR A 86 5.23 -2.32 -3.90
C THR A 86 3.94 -1.52 -3.83
N LEU A 87 3.78 -0.68 -2.81
CA LEU A 87 2.49 -0.05 -2.51
C LEU A 87 2.46 1.43 -2.91
N LEU A 88 3.53 2.19 -2.67
CA LEU A 88 3.61 3.62 -2.99
C LEU A 88 4.14 3.88 -4.41
N GLU A 89 5.19 3.18 -4.84
CA GLU A 89 5.82 3.40 -6.15
C GLU A 89 4.84 3.30 -7.34
N PRO A 90 3.92 2.31 -7.43
CA PRO A 90 2.94 2.25 -8.53
C PRO A 90 2.01 3.46 -8.61
N LEU A 91 1.86 4.23 -7.52
CA LEU A 91 1.01 5.43 -7.52
C LEU A 91 1.66 6.61 -8.29
N TRP A 92 2.93 6.47 -8.70
CA TRP A 92 3.66 7.45 -9.52
C TRP A 92 3.36 7.33 -11.02
N ASP A 93 2.68 6.26 -11.46
CA ASP A 93 2.45 5.98 -12.88
C ASP A 93 1.39 6.89 -13.54
N ASP A 94 0.50 7.49 -12.74
CA ASP A 94 -0.58 8.37 -13.22
C ASP A 94 -0.63 9.66 -12.42
N LYS A 95 -0.73 10.80 -13.10
CA LYS A 95 -0.72 12.13 -12.47
C LYS A 95 -1.89 12.36 -11.52
N THR A 96 -3.09 11.89 -11.87
CA THR A 96 -4.26 12.04 -11.00
C THR A 96 -4.10 11.20 -9.73
N ILE A 97 -3.61 9.98 -9.87
CA ILE A 97 -3.33 9.08 -8.74
C ILE A 97 -2.25 9.69 -7.85
N TYR A 98 -1.12 10.12 -8.42
CA TYR A 98 -0.02 10.78 -7.72
C TYR A 98 -0.51 11.96 -6.86
N ASP A 99 -1.21 12.92 -7.49
CA ASP A 99 -1.68 14.15 -6.82
C ASP A 99 -2.70 13.89 -5.70
N ARG A 100 -3.43 12.78 -5.80
CA ARG A 100 -4.44 12.38 -4.83
C ARG A 100 -3.81 11.58 -3.69
N ALA A 101 -2.89 10.68 -4.00
CA ALA A 101 -2.12 9.92 -3.02
C ALA A 101 -1.28 10.84 -2.12
N GLU A 102 -0.60 11.83 -2.69
CA GLU A 102 0.25 12.77 -1.95
C GLU A 102 -0.49 13.47 -0.78
N LYS A 103 -1.79 13.72 -0.95
CA LYS A 103 -2.66 14.36 0.05
C LYS A 103 -3.04 13.46 1.22
N LEU A 104 -2.89 12.15 1.06
CA LEU A 104 -3.21 11.13 2.06
C LEU A 104 -1.98 10.62 2.81
N LEU A 105 -0.77 10.97 2.38
CA LEU A 105 0.47 10.53 3.03
C LEU A 105 0.58 11.07 4.45
N GLY A 106 0.93 10.19 5.38
CA GLY A 106 1.37 10.52 6.73
C GLY A 106 2.83 11.00 6.76
N GLU A 107 3.45 10.99 7.93
CA GLU A 107 4.83 11.45 8.12
C GLU A 107 5.82 10.48 7.48
N HIS A 108 5.72 9.20 7.82
CA HIS A 108 6.67 8.16 7.41
C HIS A 108 6.47 7.73 5.96
N THR A 109 5.22 7.61 5.50
CA THR A 109 4.94 7.37 4.07
C THR A 109 5.42 8.51 3.19
N ARG A 110 5.46 9.76 3.69
CA ARG A 110 6.04 10.90 2.97
C ARG A 110 7.57 10.81 2.85
N GLU A 111 8.26 10.24 3.83
CA GLU A 111 9.70 9.98 3.74
C GLU A 111 10.00 8.96 2.63
N LEU A 112 9.25 7.85 2.58
CA LEU A 112 9.36 6.84 1.53
C LEU A 112 8.98 7.41 0.16
N TRP A 113 7.93 8.24 0.08
CA TRP A 113 7.53 8.95 -1.13
C TRP A 113 8.65 9.84 -1.69
N ASN A 114 9.30 10.61 -0.82
CA ASN A 114 10.44 11.43 -1.22
C ASN A 114 11.64 10.59 -1.67
N CYS A 115 11.84 9.40 -1.09
CA CYS A 115 12.85 8.46 -1.56
C CYS A 115 12.57 8.02 -3.01
N ILE A 116 11.32 7.69 -3.33
CA ILE A 116 10.90 7.34 -4.70
C ILE A 116 11.22 8.48 -5.67
N GLY A 117 10.94 9.73 -5.28
CA GLY A 117 11.26 10.92 -6.08
C GLY A 117 12.75 11.16 -6.35
N SER A 118 13.65 10.44 -5.68
CA SER A 118 15.09 10.49 -5.98
C SER A 118 15.47 9.69 -7.23
N TYR A 119 14.64 8.73 -7.65
CA TYR A 119 14.90 7.86 -8.80
C TYR A 119 13.76 7.79 -9.83
N LEU A 120 12.52 8.12 -9.45
CA LEU A 120 11.41 8.37 -10.37
C LEU A 120 11.14 9.86 -10.51
N ARG A 121 10.62 10.24 -11.68
CA ARG A 121 10.17 11.62 -11.92
C ARG A 121 8.69 11.70 -11.64
N GLU A 122 8.28 12.81 -11.04
CA GLU A 122 6.86 13.14 -10.91
C GLU A 122 6.18 13.06 -12.29
N PRO A 123 5.01 12.39 -12.39
CA PRO A 123 4.26 12.32 -13.64
C PRO A 123 3.82 13.73 -14.09
N SER A 124 3.80 13.95 -15.41
CA SER A 124 3.42 15.23 -16.02
C SER A 124 1.93 15.36 -16.26
#